data_AF-A0A3B8XY75-F1
#
_entry.id   AF-A0A3B8XY75-F1
#
_cell.length_a   1.000
_cell.length_b   1.000
_cell.length_c   1.000
_cell.angle_alpha   90.00
_cell.angle_beta   90.00
_cell.angle_gamma   90.00
#
_symmetry.space_group_name_H-M   'P 1'
#
loop_
_entity.id
_entity.type
_entity.pdbx_description
1 polymer ?
#
loop_
_entity_poly.entity_id
_entity_poly.type
_entity_poly.pdbx_seq_one_letter_code
_entity_poly.pdbx_strand_id
1 'polypeptide(L)'
;DLRFRSSGLIGDTKLADLMREHLDDLRIEDLPRTFVGVATELTTGHELWLHQGNLIKAIRASYALPGVFAPVAVEGRWLIDGALVNP
;
A
#
# COMPACT_ATOMS: atom_id res chain seq x y z
N ASP A 1 -14.38 -11.48 -16.45
CA ASP A 1 -14.53 -12.48 -15.38
C ASP A 1 -13.16 -12.73 -14.77
N LEU A 2 -12.78 -11.97 -13.74
CA LEU A 2 -11.43 -12.02 -13.16
C LEU A 2 -11.41 -13.07 -12.03
N ARG A 3 -10.84 -14.24 -12.33
CA ARG A 3 -10.74 -15.36 -11.39
C ARG A 3 -9.53 -15.16 -10.45
N PHE A 4 -9.78 -14.59 -9.28
CA PHE A 4 -8.84 -14.54 -8.16
C PHE A 4 -8.61 -15.94 -7.58
N ARG A 5 -7.59 -16.65 -8.05
CA ARG A 5 -7.11 -17.90 -7.42
C ARG A 5 -5.87 -17.58 -6.60
N SER A 6 -6.05 -17.42 -5.28
CA SER A 6 -5.15 -17.72 -4.15
C SER A 6 -3.67 -17.29 -4.13
N SER A 7 -3.00 -17.02 -5.26
CA SER A 7 -1.57 -16.75 -5.32
C SER A 7 -1.22 -15.32 -4.89
N GLY A 8 -2.06 -14.34 -5.25
CA GLY A 8 -1.84 -12.92 -4.91
C GLY A 8 -1.94 -12.62 -3.41
N LEU A 9 -2.92 -13.22 -2.71
CA LEU A 9 -3.08 -13.06 -1.26
C LEU A 9 -1.93 -13.67 -0.45
N ILE A 10 -1.45 -14.85 -0.86
CA ILE A 10 -0.34 -15.54 -0.18
C ILE A 10 0.95 -14.72 -0.32
N GLY A 11 1.20 -14.13 -1.49
CA GLY A 11 2.34 -13.24 -1.73
C GLY A 11 2.28 -11.96 -0.90
N ASP A 12 1.11 -11.31 -0.83
CA ASP A 12 0.89 -10.09 -0.03
C ASP A 12 1.20 -10.31 1.46
N THR A 13 0.69 -11.43 2.01
CA THR A 13 0.84 -11.72 3.43
C THR A 13 2.32 -11.95 3.78
N LYS A 14 3.02 -12.74 2.97
CA LYS A 14 4.45 -13.03 3.16
C LYS A 14 5.33 -11.78 3.02
N LEU A 15 5.02 -10.91 2.06
CA LEU A 15 5.76 -9.66 1.90
C LEU A 15 5.50 -8.70 3.07
N ALA A 16 4.26 -8.61 3.54
CA ALA A 16 3.93 -7.82 4.73
C ALA A 16 4.64 -8.34 5.99
N ASP A 17 4.76 -9.66 6.14
CA ASP A 17 5.50 -10.27 7.25
C ASP A 17 7.00 -9.93 7.19
N LEU A 18 7.63 -10.01 6.02
CA LEU A 18 9.03 -9.61 5.82
C LEU A 18 9.24 -8.12 6.12
N MET A 19 8.31 -7.26 5.69
CA MET A 19 8.36 -5.84 6.02
C MET A 19 8.27 -5.61 7.53
N ARG A 20 7.38 -6.32 8.24
CA ARG A 20 7.28 -6.22 9.70
C ARG A 20 8.55 -6.68 10.41
N GLU A 21 9.19 -7.74 9.92
CA GLU A 21 10.45 -8.23 10.48
C GLU A 21 11.61 -7.22 10.35
N HIS A 22 11.63 -6.41 9.29
CA HIS A 22 12.75 -5.50 8.99
C HIS A 22 12.48 -4.03 9.32
N LEU A 23 11.21 -3.62 9.35
CA LEU A 23 10.78 -2.23 9.51
C LEU A 23 9.96 -2.01 10.80
N ASP A 24 9.61 -3.06 11.54
CA ASP A 24 8.81 -3.00 12.76
C ASP A 24 7.56 -2.09 12.61
N ASP A 25 7.25 -1.29 13.62
CA ASP A 25 6.20 -0.28 13.62
C ASP A 25 6.74 1.13 13.31
N LEU A 26 7.77 1.23 12.45
CA LEU A 26 8.32 2.53 12.03
C LEU A 26 7.23 3.43 11.45
N ARG A 27 7.30 4.70 11.83
CA ARG A 27 6.44 5.75 11.29
C ARG A 27 7.21 6.55 10.24
N ILE A 28 6.50 7.05 9.24
CA ILE A 28 7.10 7.81 8.14
C ILE A 28 7.82 9.05 8.66
N GLU A 29 7.23 9.73 9.66
CA GLU A 29 7.80 10.93 10.28
C GLU A 29 9.08 10.67 11.10
N ASP A 30 9.34 9.42 11.48
CA ASP A 30 10.53 9.04 12.25
C ASP A 30 11.71 8.70 11.34
N LEU A 31 11.52 8.72 10.01
CA LEU A 31 12.57 8.39 9.05
C LEU A 31 13.61 9.51 8.96
N PRO A 32 14.90 9.16 8.80
CA PRO A 32 15.99 10.13 8.65
C PRO A 32 15.93 10.91 7.32
N ARG A 33 15.09 10.46 6.38
CA ARG A 33 14.84 11.09 5.08
C ARG A 33 13.34 11.18 4.87
N THR A 34 12.91 12.26 4.21
CA THR A 34 11.51 12.42 3.81
C THR A 34 11.11 11.29 2.88
N PHE A 35 10.06 10.56 3.27
CA PHE A 35 9.41 9.54 2.46
C PHE A 35 7.99 9.99 2.14
N VAL A 36 7.57 9.76 0.90
CA VAL A 36 6.18 9.98 0.46
C VAL A 36 5.80 8.79 -0.42
N GLY A 37 4.79 8.03 0.01
CA GLY A 37 4.15 7.00 -0.81
C GLY A 37 2.98 7.59 -1.59
N VAL A 38 2.88 7.30 -2.88
CA VAL A 38 1.74 7.73 -3.71
C VAL A 38 0.82 6.53 -3.91
N ALA A 39 -0.47 6.73 -3.63
CA ALA A 39 -1.51 5.73 -3.81
C ALA A 39 -2.78 6.38 -4.37
N THR A 40 -3.71 5.58 -4.86
CA THR A 40 -4.99 6.04 -5.40
C THR A 40 -6.13 5.55 -4.55
N GLU A 41 -7.09 6.42 -4.24
CA GLU A 41 -8.33 6.01 -3.58
C GLU A 41 -9.21 5.23 -4.55
N LEU A 42 -9.53 3.98 -4.18
CA LEU A 42 -10.32 3.06 -5.01
C LEU A 42 -11.71 3.59 -5.36
N THR A 43 -12.31 4.39 -4.48
CA THR A 43 -13.69 4.88 -4.65
C THR A 43 -13.78 6.10 -5.55
N THR A 44 -12.83 7.03 -5.45
CA THR A 44 -12.88 8.33 -6.14
C THR A 44 -11.88 8.43 -7.30
N GLY A 45 -10.84 7.59 -7.30
CA GLY A 45 -9.71 7.71 -8.21
C GLY A 45 -8.76 8.86 -7.85
N HIS A 46 -8.91 9.50 -6.69
CA HIS A 46 -8.00 10.59 -6.30
C HIS A 46 -6.63 10.06 -5.86
N GLU A 47 -5.58 10.78 -6.24
CA GLU A 47 -4.23 10.54 -5.75
C GLU A 47 -4.11 11.01 -4.28
N LEU A 48 -3.52 10.15 -3.44
CA LEU A 48 -3.20 10.43 -2.04
C LEU A 48 -1.70 10.30 -1.81
N TRP A 49 -1.15 11.29 -1.10
CA TRP A 49 0.25 11.34 -0.72
C TRP A 49 0.39 10.93 0.75
N LEU A 50 0.95 9.75 0.97
CA LEU A 50 1.16 9.15 2.27
C LEU A 50 2.52 9.58 2.81
N HIS A 51 2.53 10.66 3.59
CA HIS A 51 3.75 11.26 4.14
C HIS A 51 3.85 11.20 5.67
N GLN A 52 2.87 10.58 6.34
CA GLN A 52 2.79 10.41 7.80
C GLN A 52 2.14 9.07 8.16
N GLY A 53 2.40 8.56 9.36
CA GLY A 53 1.80 7.34 9.89
C GLY A 53 2.63 6.08 9.66
N ASN A 54 2.01 4.91 9.75
CA ASN A 54 2.73 3.62 9.67
C ASN A 54 3.36 3.41 8.28
N LEU A 55 4.68 3.24 8.25
CA LEU A 55 5.47 3.13 7.02
C LEU A 55 5.05 1.91 6.19
N ILE A 56 4.85 0.76 6.83
CA ILE A 56 4.46 -0.48 6.15
C ILE A 56 3.12 -0.28 5.44
N LYS A 57 2.12 0.33 6.11
CA LYS A 57 0.83 0.63 5.47
C LYS A 57 0.99 1.55 4.26
N ALA A 58 1.85 2.56 4.35
CA ALA A 58 2.08 3.48 3.24
C ALA A 58 2.74 2.80 2.03
N ILE A 59 3.77 1.98 2.27
CA ILE A 59 4.42 1.17 1.23
C ILE A 59 3.39 0.23 0.60
N ARG A 60 2.62 -0.50 1.43
CA ARG A 60 1.59 -1.44 0.96
C ARG A 60 0.52 -0.78 0.10
N ALA A 61 0.02 0.38 0.53
CA ALA A 61 -0.96 1.13 -0.25
C ALA A 61 -0.39 1.56 -1.62
N SER A 62 0.88 1.95 -1.66
CA SER A 62 1.53 2.43 -2.88
C SER A 62 1.74 1.33 -3.93
N TYR A 63 1.96 0.07 -3.55
CA TYR A 63 2.13 -1.04 -4.52
C TYR A 63 0.88 -1.91 -4.74
N ALA A 64 -0.26 -1.57 -4.12
CA ALA A 64 -1.46 -2.42 -4.11
C ALA A 64 -2.19 -2.47 -5.48
N LEU A 65 -1.57 -3.17 -6.44
CA LEU A 65 -2.07 -3.28 -7.81
C LEU A 65 -3.36 -4.12 -7.86
N PRO A 66 -4.48 -3.58 -8.37
CA PRO A 66 -5.73 -4.31 -8.52
C PRO A 66 -5.56 -5.56 -9.36
N GLY A 67 -6.14 -6.67 -8.90
CA GLY A 67 -6.00 -7.98 -9.56
C GLY A 67 -4.78 -8.78 -9.10
N VAL A 68 -3.78 -8.14 -8.48
CA VAL A 68 -2.56 -8.80 -7.96
C VAL A 68 -2.51 -8.76 -6.43
N PHE A 69 -2.72 -7.58 -5.85
CA PHE A 69 -2.69 -7.34 -4.41
C PHE A 69 -4.06 -6.85 -3.90
N ALA A 70 -4.34 -7.11 -2.62
CA ALA A 70 -5.57 -6.62 -1.99
C ALA A 70 -5.47 -5.11 -1.73
N PRO A 71 -6.57 -4.34 -1.90
CA PRO A 71 -6.61 -2.94 -1.50
C PRO A 71 -6.24 -2.76 -0.02
N VAL A 72 -5.60 -1.65 0.31
CA VAL A 72 -5.12 -1.37 1.68
C VAL A 72 -5.99 -0.31 2.33
N ALA A 73 -6.51 -0.61 3.51
CA ALA A 73 -7.27 0.35 4.30
C ALA A 73 -6.32 1.29 5.08
N VAL A 74 -6.39 2.59 4.76
CA VAL A 74 -5.66 3.66 5.45
C VAL A 74 -6.67 4.76 5.80
N GLU A 75 -6.79 5.09 7.09
CA GLU A 75 -7.67 6.17 7.58
C GLU A 75 -9.13 6.10 7.08
N GLY A 76 -9.68 4.88 6.97
CA GLY A 76 -11.04 4.66 6.49
C GLY A 76 -11.20 4.71 4.97
N ARG A 77 -10.11 4.87 4.22
CA ARG A 77 -10.07 4.87 2.75
C ARG A 77 -9.44 3.58 2.24
N TRP A 78 -9.95 3.07 1.13
CA TRP A 78 -9.36 1.93 0.42
C TRP A 78 -8.42 2.43 -0.66
N LEU A 79 -7.14 2.08 -0.54
CA LEU A 79 -6.09 2.54 -1.44
C LEU A 79 -5.58 1.40 -2.32
N ILE A 80 -5.22 1.77 -3.55
CA ILE A 80 -4.61 0.92 -4.58
C ILE A 80 -3.39 1.64 -5.17
N ASP A 81 -2.61 0.93 -5.99
CA ASP A 81 -1.38 1.45 -6.62
C ASP A 81 -1.61 2.79 -7.36
N GLY A 82 -0.73 3.76 -7.08
CA GLY A 82 -0.70 5.10 -7.67
C GLY A 82 -0.44 5.13 -9.17
N ALA A 83 0.21 4.10 -9.71
CA ALA A 83 0.53 3.99 -11.14
C ALA A 83 -0.72 3.91 -12.05
N LEU A 84 -1.92 3.73 -11.48
CA LEU A 84 -3.18 3.72 -12.22
C LEU A 84 -3.68 5.11 -12.62
N VAL A 85 -3.24 6.15 -11.92
CA VAL A 85 -3.61 7.56 -12.20
C VAL A 85 -2.42 8.41 -12.62
N ASN A 86 -1.20 7.93 -12.40
CA ASN A 86 0.03 8.58 -12.83
C ASN A 86 0.88 7.63 -13.69
N PRO A 87 0.60 7.53 -15.01
CA PRO A 87 1.38 6.73 -15.96
C PRO A 87 2.71 7.38 -16.39
#